data_AF-A0A8X7WKS5-F1
#
_entry.id   AF-A0A8X7WKS5-F1
#
_cell.length_a   1.000
_cell.length_b   1.000
_cell.length_c   1.000
_cell.angle_alpha   90.00
_cell.angle_beta   90.00
_cell.angle_gamma   90.00
#
_symmetry.space_group_name_H-M   'P 1'
#
loop_
_entity.id
_entity.type
_entity.pdbx_description
1 polymer ?
#
loop_
_entity_poly.entity_id
_entity_poly.type
_entity_poly.pdbx_seq_one_letter_code
_entity_poly.pdbx_strand_id
1 'polypeptide(L)' 'MNAHAKVVFNKRHYTLPAWSTSILPDHRNAVYNTARYDEDTATYGDHGIITALGLLEQINVTRDTSDYLWYIISFVLRDF' A
#
# COMPACT_ATOMS: atom_id res chain seq x y z
N MET A 1 -7.72 19.94 11.42
CA MET A 1 -6.26 20.19 11.38
C MET A 1 -5.57 18.83 11.45
N ASN A 2 -5.07 18.31 10.33
CA ASN A 2 -4.23 17.10 10.30
C ASN A 2 -2.82 17.56 9.95
N ALA A 3 -1.97 17.74 10.96
CA ALA A 3 -0.61 18.21 10.78
C ALA A 3 0.37 17.18 11.36
N HIS A 4 1.53 17.06 10.71
CA HIS A 4 2.62 16.22 11.19
C HIS A 4 3.26 16.88 12.42
N ALA A 5 3.55 16.08 13.44
CA ALA A 5 4.31 16.50 14.61
C ALA A 5 5.79 16.18 14.42
N LYS A 6 6.68 17.04 14.92
CA LYS A 6 8.12 16.78 14.99
C LYS A 6 8.52 16.57 16.45
N VAL A 7 9.07 15.40 16.76
CA VAL A 7 9.41 14.99 18.13
C VAL A 7 10.92 14.72 18.22
N VAL A 8 11.54 15.05 19.36
CA VAL A 8 12.92 14.69 19.65
C VAL A 8 12.95 13.50 20.60
N PHE A 9 13.60 12.42 20.18
CA PHE A 9 13.84 11.24 21.01
C PHE A 9 15.31 10.82 20.84
N ASN A 10 16.01 10.60 21.95
CA ASN A 10 17.43 10.23 21.95
C ASN A 10 18.32 11.17 21.08
N LYS A 11 18.10 12.48 21.18
CA LYS A 11 18.77 13.54 20.40
C LYS A 11 18.55 13.48 18.88
N ARG A 12 17.60 12.67 18.40
CA ARG A 12 17.19 12.57 16.99
C ARG A 12 15.79 13.13 16.78
N HIS A 13 15.56 13.74 15.62
CA HIS A 13 14.24 14.24 15.24
C HIS A 13 13.46 13.16 14.46
N TYR A 14 12.19 12.99 14.81
CA TYR A 14 11.26 12.11 14.12
C TYR A 14 10.01 12.89 13.72
N THR A 15 9.58 12.72 12.48
CA THR A 15 8.31 13.27 11.98
C THR A 15 7.25 12.20 12.14
N LEU A 16 6.22 12.51 12.92
CA LEU A 16 5.07 11.63 13.16
C LEU A 16 3.86 12.20 12.43
N PRO A 17 3.30 11.47 11.45
CA PRO A 17 1.97 11.76 10.94
C PRO A 17 0.93 11.84 12.06
N ALA A 18 -0.13 12.59 11.78
CA ALA A 18 -1.29 12.66 12.64
C ALA A 18 -1.78 11.24 13.02
N TRP A 19 -1.89 11.01 14.33
CA TRP A 19 -2.53 9.88 14.99
C TRP A 19 -1.84 8.56 14.69
N SER A 20 -0.51 8.65 14.54
CA SER A 20 0.35 7.52 14.27
C SER A 20 1.29 7.24 15.43
N THR A 21 1.73 6.00 15.52
CA THR A 21 2.84 5.59 16.38
C THR A 21 3.96 5.02 15.51
N SER A 22 5.22 5.31 15.85
CA SER A 22 6.40 4.75 15.20
C SER A 22 7.14 3.81 16.15
N ILE A 23 7.57 2.64 15.64
CA ILE A 23 8.27 1.62 16.41
C ILE A 23 9.76 1.64 16.05
N LEU A 24 10.62 1.77 17.07
CA LEU A 24 12.07 1.84 16.95
C LEU A 24 12.73 0.75 17.83
N PRO A 25 12.91 -0.48 17.32
CA PRO A 25 13.46 -1.59 18.10
C PRO A 25 14.89 -1.34 18.60
N ASP A 26 15.67 -0.55 17.86
CA ASP A 26 17.06 -0.19 18.19
C ASP A 26 17.18 1.21 18.83
N HIS A 27 16.05 1.85 19.15
CA HIS A 27 15.94 3.22 19.66
C HIS A 27 16.49 4.32 18.72
N ARG A 28 16.76 4.00 17.44
CA ARG A 28 17.43 4.88 16.49
C ARG A 28 16.73 4.99 15.14
N ASN A 29 16.15 3.90 14.63
CA ASN A 29 15.56 3.81 13.31
C ASN A 29 14.09 3.37 13.42
N ALA A 30 13.18 4.16 12.84
CA ALA A 30 11.78 3.80 12.79
C ALA A 30 11.58 2.75 11.70
N VAL A 31 11.23 1.53 12.10
CA VAL A 31 11.01 0.40 11.16
C VAL A 31 9.55 0.25 10.79
N TYR A 32 8.64 0.81 11.60
CA TYR A 32 7.21 0.74 11.37
C TYR A 32 6.54 2.04 11.83
N ASN A 33 5.51 2.48 11.10
CA ASN A 33 4.62 3.57 11.48
C ASN A 33 3.19 3.21 11.08
N THR A 34 2.22 3.42 11.96
CA THR A 34 0.83 3.02 11.71
C THR A 34 0.10 3.85 10.65
N ALA A 35 0.60 5.03 10.29
CA ALA A 35 0.05 5.84 9.20
C ALA A 35 0.79 5.61 7.87
N ARG A 36 1.77 4.70 7.84
CA ARG A 36 2.45 4.28 6.62
C ARG A 36 1.98 2.89 6.23
N TYR A 37 1.45 2.79 5.03
CA TYR A 37 1.15 1.52 4.37
C TYR A 37 2.32 1.16 3.46
N ASP A 38 2.74 -0.10 3.45
CA ASP A 38 3.90 -0.60 2.69
C ASP A 38 3.46 -1.78 1.81
N GLU A 39 2.44 -1.54 0.98
CA GLU A 39 2.01 -2.47 -0.06
C GLU A 39 1.93 -1.71 -1.37
N ASP A 40 2.52 -2.26 -2.42
CA ASP A 40 2.45 -1.70 -3.76
C ASP A 40 1.08 -2.01 -4.37
N THR A 41 0.52 -1.04 -5.08
CA THR A 41 -0.69 -1.28 -5.89
C THR A 41 -0.30 -2.11 -7.10
N ALA A 42 -1.08 -3.14 -7.43
CA ALA A 42 -0.86 -3.94 -8.64
C ALA A 42 -0.85 -3.04 -9.89
N THR A 43 0.26 -3.00 -10.63
CA THR A 43 0.42 -2.21 -11.86
C THR A 43 0.50 -3.11 -13.10
N TYR A 44 -0.09 -2.67 -14.22
CA TYR A 44 -0.01 -3.37 -15.51
C TYR A 44 1.45 -3.65 -15.89
N GLY A 45 1.86 -4.92 -15.86
CA GLY A 45 3.25 -5.37 -16.11
C GLY A 45 3.91 -6.17 -14.97
N ASP A 46 3.27 -6.27 -13.80
CA ASP A 46 3.80 -7.05 -12.67
C ASP A 46 3.56 -8.58 -12.80
N HIS A 47 4.37 -9.37 -12.10
CA HIS A 47 4.24 -10.83 -12.06
C HIS A 47 2.95 -11.23 -11.34
N GLY A 48 2.07 -11.96 -12.03
CA GLY A 48 0.79 -12.42 -11.47
C GLY A 48 -0.45 -11.78 -12.12
N ILE A 49 -0.28 -10.89 -13.09
CA ILE A 49 -1.40 -10.35 -13.88
C ILE A 49 -1.84 -11.34 -14.93
N ILE A 50 -3.16 -11.61 -14.97
CA ILE A 50 -3.83 -12.41 -15.99
C ILE A 50 -4.74 -11.48 -16.78
N THR A 51 -4.72 -11.57 -18.12
CA THR A 51 -5.63 -10.83 -18.99
C THR A 51 -6.78 -11.73 -19.45
N ALA A 52 -8.02 -11.26 -19.32
CA ALA A 52 -9.21 -11.97 -19.79
C ALA A 52 -10.18 -11.03 -20.52
N LEU A 53 -10.88 -11.56 -21.52
CA LEU A 53 -12.00 -10.88 -22.17
C LEU A 53 -13.26 -11.04 -21.30
N GLY A 54 -13.35 -10.22 -20.24
CA GLY A 54 -14.46 -10.23 -19.28
C GLY A 54 -13.99 -10.44 -17.83
N LEU A 55 -14.94 -10.39 -16.89
CA LEU A 55 -14.68 -10.62 -15.48
C LEU A 55 -14.59 -12.13 -15.21
N LEU A 56 -13.50 -12.56 -14.58
CA LEU A 56 -13.34 -13.91 -14.06
C LEU A 56 -13.94 -14.00 -12.66
N GLU A 57 -14.11 -15.22 -12.15
CA GLU A 57 -14.56 -15.45 -10.79
C GLU A 57 -13.36 -15.63 -9.86
N GLN A 58 -13.49 -15.22 -8.59
CA GLN A 58 -12.40 -15.14 -7.64
C GLN A 58 -11.82 -16.51 -7.24
N ILE A 59 -12.62 -17.48 -6.77
CA ILE A 59 -12.13 -18.78 -6.28
C ILE A 59 -11.42 -19.55 -7.39
N ASN A 60 -11.91 -19.42 -8.62
CA ASN A 60 -11.34 -20.07 -9.78
C ASN A 60 -9.97 -19.48 -10.16
N VAL A 61 -9.75 -18.19 -9.90
CA VAL A 61 -8.47 -17.51 -10.17
C VAL A 61 -7.49 -17.69 -9.01
N THR A 62 -7.90 -17.47 -7.77
CA THR A 62 -6.99 -17.52 -6.61
C THR A 62 -6.74 -18.95 -6.11
N ARG A 63 -7.62 -19.91 -6.44
CA ARG A 63 -7.56 -21.30 -5.98
C ARG A 63 -7.31 -21.43 -4.49
N ASP A 64 -7.97 -20.59 -3.69
CA ASP A 64 -7.79 -20.49 -2.24
C ASP A 64 -6.32 -20.33 -1.79
N THR A 65 -5.46 -19.84 -2.68
CA THR A 65 -4.05 -19.54 -2.37
C THR A 65 -3.90 -18.12 -1.81
N SER A 66 -4.85 -17.23 -2.10
CA SER A 66 -4.92 -15.85 -1.60
C SER A 66 -6.37 -15.42 -1.36
N ASP A 67 -6.58 -14.58 -0.34
CA ASP A 67 -7.86 -13.93 -0.04
C ASP A 67 -8.19 -12.75 -0.98
N TYR A 68 -7.18 -12.21 -1.67
CA TYR A 68 -7.31 -10.98 -2.48
C TYR A 68 -7.13 -11.23 -3.98
N LEU A 69 -7.97 -10.59 -4.78
CA LEU A 69 -7.87 -10.54 -6.25
C LEU A 69 -8.16 -9.12 -6.76
N TRP A 70 -7.22 -8.56 -7.53
CA TRP A 70 -7.34 -7.22 -8.13
C TRP A 70 -7.87 -7.31 -9.58
N TYR A 71 -8.92 -6.56 -9.90
CA TYR A 71 -9.38 -6.36 -11.28
C TYR A 71 -8.88 -5.03 -11.82
N ILE A 72 -8.21 -5.07 -12.98
CA ILE A 72 -7.65 -3.89 -13.66
C ILE A 72 -8.25 -3.82 -15.06
N ILE A 73 -8.87 -2.68 -15.39
CA ILE A 73 -9.39 -2.38 -16.73
C ILE A 73 -8.90 -1.00 -17.19
N SER A 74 -8.74 -0.83 -18.49
CA SER A 74 -8.39 0.47 -19.09
C SER A 74 -9.51 0.96 -19.99
N PHE A 75 -9.70 2.28 -20.03
CA PHE A 75 -10.59 2.95 -20.97
C PHE A 75 -9.77 3.94 -21.81
N VAL A 76 -10.11 4.04 -23.09
CA VAL A 76 -9.51 5.04 -23.97
C VAL A 76 -10.51 6.19 -24.11
N LEU A 77 -10.14 7.37 -23.60
CA LEU A 77 -10.90 8.60 -23.85
C LEU A 77 -10.57 9.10 -25.26
N ARG A 78 -11.59 9.46 -26.03
CA ARG A 78 -11.41 10.24 -27.26
C ARG A 78 -11.91 11.65 -26.98
N ASP A 79 -11.05 12.63 -27.22
CA ASP A 79 -11.45 14.04 -27.16
C ASP A 79 -12.50 14.33 -28.25
N PHE A 80 -13.45 15.22 -27.95
CA PHE A 80 -14.51 15.64 -28.86
C PHE A 80 -14.05 16.76 -29.80
#